data_AF-A0A382VQH4-F1
#
_entry.id   AF-A0A382VQH4-F1
#
_cell.length_a   1.000
_cell.length_b   1.000
_cell.length_c   1.000
_cell.angle_alpha   90.00
_cell.angle_beta   90.00
_cell.angle_gamma   90.00
#
_symmetry.space_group_name_H-M   'P 1'
#
loop_
_entity.id
_entity.type
_entity.pdbx_description
1 polymer ?
#
loop_
_entity_poly.entity_id
_entity_poly.type
_entity_poly.pdbx_seq_one_letter_code
_entity_poly.pdbx_strand_id
1 'polypeptide(L)'
;EKVGAGEPSLKLVSLPSSPEDPAKADEKAILTAFMKSVGRRKPQLVGYNSAQADVPIIIQRAIVNGLPGFGFSDRPDKPWLGVDYFDSRNSDYNVDLADALGKFRDRPSLHQAATLSGIPGKIDVSGGSVANMWLEGRLPEIVEYNEFDAFTTHLLWARVAHFSGLLSDDAYLREQTLVRELLEEEIAAGKAHLERFVDEWERLQDLTGQSL
;
A
#
# COMPACT_ATOMS: atom_id res chain seq x y z
N GLU A 1 4.82 -16.22 -23.43
CA GLU A 1 3.41 -16.65 -23.57
C GLU A 1 2.54 -15.45 -23.22
N LYS A 2 1.82 -14.88 -24.19
CA LYS A 2 0.89 -13.76 -23.94
C LYS A 2 -0.35 -14.34 -23.28
N VAL A 3 -0.39 -14.34 -21.95
CA VAL A 3 -1.64 -14.51 -21.22
C VAL A 3 -2.52 -13.32 -21.63
N GLY A 4 -3.65 -13.59 -22.28
CA GLY A 4 -4.68 -12.58 -22.50
C GLY A 4 -5.18 -12.14 -21.14
N ALA A 5 -4.61 -11.05 -20.61
CA ALA A 5 -5.04 -10.49 -19.36
C ALA A 5 -6.34 -9.74 -19.64
N GLY A 6 -7.43 -10.16 -18.99
CA GLY A 6 -8.56 -9.27 -18.80
C GLY A 6 -8.08 -7.97 -18.15
N GLU A 7 -8.86 -6.92 -18.31
CA GLU A 7 -8.53 -5.61 -17.78
C GLU A 7 -8.27 -5.69 -16.25
N PRO A 8 -7.19 -5.09 -15.73
CA PRO A 8 -6.92 -5.10 -14.29
C PRO A 8 -8.06 -4.40 -13.55
N SER A 9 -8.49 -5.00 -12.43
CA SER A 9 -9.51 -4.42 -11.54
C SER A 9 -8.87 -4.01 -10.23
N LEU A 10 -9.03 -2.75 -9.81
CA LEU A 10 -8.57 -2.27 -8.52
C LEU A 10 -9.67 -2.40 -7.46
N LYS A 11 -9.26 -2.64 -6.21
CA LYS A 11 -10.16 -2.67 -5.05
C LYS A 11 -9.45 -2.13 -3.82
N LEU A 12 -10.10 -1.26 -3.08
CA LEU A 12 -9.63 -0.81 -1.78
C LEU A 12 -10.11 -1.80 -0.71
N VAL A 13 -9.17 -2.28 0.12
CA VAL A 13 -9.49 -3.20 1.23
C VAL A 13 -8.79 -2.72 2.49
N SER A 14 -9.59 -2.43 3.51
CA SER A 14 -9.12 -1.90 4.79
C SER A 14 -9.17 -2.99 5.86
N LEU A 15 -8.14 -3.05 6.70
CA LEU A 15 -8.04 -3.98 7.82
C LEU A 15 -7.69 -3.18 9.09
N PRO A 16 -8.61 -3.07 10.07
CA PRO A 16 -9.95 -3.65 10.09
C PRO A 16 -10.89 -2.97 9.08
N SER A 17 -11.87 -3.73 8.56
CA SER A 17 -12.90 -3.18 7.66
C SER A 17 -14.04 -2.47 8.40
N SER A 18 -14.10 -2.62 9.72
CA SER A 18 -15.04 -1.93 10.62
C SER A 18 -14.25 -1.56 11.88
N PRO A 19 -13.52 -0.42 11.88
CA PRO A 19 -12.67 -0.02 13.00
C PRO A 19 -13.42 0.18 14.32
N GLU A 20 -14.72 0.43 14.25
CA GLU A 20 -15.63 0.55 15.39
C GLU A 20 -16.01 -0.78 16.06
N ASP A 21 -15.77 -1.92 15.39
CA ASP A 21 -16.03 -3.26 15.93
C ASP A 21 -14.80 -3.78 16.68
N PRO A 22 -14.82 -3.86 18.03
CA PRO A 22 -13.64 -4.25 18.80
C PRO A 22 -13.15 -5.67 18.48
N ALA A 23 -14.05 -6.58 18.07
CA ALA A 23 -13.67 -7.95 17.74
C ALA A 23 -12.90 -8.01 16.40
N LYS A 24 -13.20 -7.10 15.47
CA LYS A 24 -12.47 -6.97 14.21
C LYS A 24 -11.21 -6.12 14.35
N ALA A 25 -11.23 -5.13 15.25
CA ALA A 25 -10.09 -4.26 15.56
C ALA A 25 -9.04 -4.92 16.46
N ASP A 26 -9.35 -6.07 17.06
CA ASP A 26 -8.38 -6.86 17.83
C ASP A 26 -7.15 -7.24 16.98
N GLU A 27 -5.96 -7.03 17.54
CA GLU A 27 -4.69 -7.24 16.83
C GLU A 27 -4.58 -8.66 16.27
N LYS A 28 -4.96 -9.67 17.07
CA LYS A 28 -4.88 -11.07 16.66
C LYS A 28 -5.85 -11.36 15.51
N ALA A 29 -7.04 -10.75 15.52
CA ALA A 29 -8.01 -10.84 14.44
C ALA A 29 -7.46 -10.23 13.13
N ILE A 30 -6.89 -9.02 13.20
CA ILE A 30 -6.30 -8.32 12.05
C ILE A 30 -5.15 -9.14 11.44
N LEU A 31 -4.18 -9.56 12.27
CA LEU A 31 -3.03 -10.35 11.83
C LEU A 31 -3.48 -11.67 11.18
N THR A 32 -4.44 -12.36 11.79
CA THR A 32 -4.98 -13.61 11.26
C THR A 32 -5.64 -13.40 9.90
N ALA A 33 -6.43 -12.34 9.74
CA ALA A 33 -7.10 -12.03 8.49
C ALA A 33 -6.10 -11.71 7.36
N PHE A 34 -5.10 -10.87 7.66
CA PHE A 34 -4.03 -10.53 6.73
C PHE A 34 -3.24 -11.77 6.30
N MET A 35 -2.69 -12.53 7.27
CA MET A 35 -1.82 -13.67 6.98
C MET A 35 -2.55 -14.78 6.23
N LYS A 36 -3.82 -15.08 6.55
CA LYS A 36 -4.62 -16.06 5.79
C LYS A 36 -4.91 -15.58 4.37
N SER A 37 -5.18 -14.29 4.19
CA SER A 37 -5.44 -13.70 2.88
C SER A 37 -4.21 -13.82 1.99
N VAL A 38 -3.06 -13.35 2.48
CA VAL A 38 -1.79 -13.34 1.75
C VAL A 38 -1.27 -14.76 1.56
N GLY A 39 -1.23 -15.59 2.59
CA GLY A 39 -0.72 -16.96 2.50
C GLY A 39 -1.51 -17.84 1.52
N ARG A 40 -2.84 -17.63 1.41
CA ARG A 40 -3.67 -18.33 0.42
C ARG A 40 -3.48 -17.80 -1.00
N ARG A 41 -3.51 -16.48 -1.18
CA ARG A 41 -3.53 -15.85 -2.51
C ARG A 41 -2.15 -15.69 -3.12
N LYS A 42 -1.11 -15.67 -2.28
CA LYS A 42 0.29 -15.49 -2.67
C LYS A 42 0.50 -14.24 -3.56
N PRO A 43 -0.08 -13.07 -3.22
CA PRO A 43 0.08 -11.86 -4.04
C PRO A 43 1.51 -11.32 -3.96
N GLN A 44 1.89 -10.47 -4.91
CA GLN A 44 3.01 -9.55 -4.71
C GLN A 44 2.58 -8.47 -3.70
N LEU A 45 3.39 -8.22 -2.69
CA LEU A 45 3.19 -7.12 -1.75
C LEU A 45 4.04 -5.95 -2.22
N VAL A 46 3.41 -4.83 -2.54
CA VAL A 46 4.11 -3.59 -2.88
C VAL A 46 3.94 -2.63 -1.71
N GLY A 47 5.03 -2.05 -1.24
CA GLY A 47 5.03 -1.13 -0.11
C GLY A 47 6.17 -0.13 -0.16
N TYR A 48 6.20 0.79 0.81
CA TYR A 48 7.27 1.77 0.95
C TYR A 48 8.00 1.57 2.27
N ASN A 49 9.26 1.14 2.22
CA ASN A 49 10.03 0.68 3.37
C ASN A 49 9.45 -0.60 4.03
N SER A 50 8.69 -1.39 3.27
CA SER A 50 7.97 -2.58 3.76
C SER A 50 8.88 -3.72 4.17
N ALA A 51 10.05 -3.84 3.56
CA ALA A 51 11.03 -4.87 3.92
C ALA A 51 11.67 -4.62 5.29
N GLN A 52 11.73 -3.35 5.73
CA GLN A 52 12.34 -2.96 7.00
C GLN A 52 11.33 -2.63 8.09
N ALA A 53 10.07 -2.36 7.74
CA ALA A 53 9.01 -2.02 8.68
C ALA A 53 7.84 -3.02 8.63
N ASP A 54 6.97 -2.92 7.63
CA ASP A 54 5.66 -3.60 7.61
C ASP A 54 5.75 -5.12 7.82
N VAL A 55 6.54 -5.80 6.97
CA VAL A 55 6.66 -7.27 7.02
C VAL A 55 7.30 -7.73 8.34
N PRO A 56 8.46 -7.17 8.78
CA PRO A 56 9.02 -7.49 10.08
C PRO A 56 8.08 -7.24 11.26
N ILE A 57 7.30 -6.16 11.24
CA ILE A 57 6.34 -5.85 12.31
C ILE A 57 5.24 -6.90 12.35
N ILE A 58 4.62 -7.22 11.22
CA ILE A 58 3.56 -8.24 11.12
C ILE A 58 4.06 -9.58 11.67
N ILE A 59 5.27 -10.00 11.30
CA ILE A 59 5.88 -11.25 11.77
C ILE A 59 6.08 -11.22 13.28
N GLN A 60 6.70 -10.16 13.81
CA GLN A 60 6.96 -10.03 15.25
C GLN A 60 5.66 -10.07 16.04
N ARG A 61 4.64 -9.33 15.59
CA ARG A 61 3.34 -9.27 16.27
C ARG A 61 2.56 -10.58 16.16
N ALA A 62 2.67 -11.30 15.04
CA ALA A 62 2.09 -12.64 14.90
C ALA A 62 2.73 -13.65 15.87
N ILE A 63 4.05 -13.62 16.03
CA ILE A 63 4.79 -14.46 16.98
C ILE A 63 4.37 -14.14 18.42
N VAL A 64 4.32 -12.85 18.80
CA VAL A 64 3.86 -12.42 20.13
C VAL A 64 2.45 -12.92 20.44
N ASN A 65 1.56 -12.95 19.45
CA ASN A 65 0.20 -13.44 19.59
C ASN A 65 0.06 -14.98 19.46
N GLY A 66 1.17 -15.71 19.30
CA GLY A 66 1.19 -17.17 19.18
C GLY A 66 0.47 -17.70 17.93
N LEU A 67 0.48 -16.94 16.84
CA LEU A 67 -0.19 -17.30 15.58
C LEU A 67 0.68 -18.23 14.72
N PRO A 68 0.08 -19.23 14.04
CA PRO A 68 0.78 -19.99 13.02
C PRO A 68 0.98 -19.16 11.75
N GLY A 69 1.86 -19.62 10.86
CA GLY A 69 2.24 -18.91 9.64
C GLY A 69 1.14 -18.75 8.58
N PHE A 70 0.06 -19.52 8.62
CA PHE A 70 -1.06 -19.49 7.66
C PHE A 70 -0.66 -19.51 6.16
N GLY A 71 0.48 -20.10 5.82
CA GLY A 71 1.05 -20.08 4.46
C GLY A 71 1.78 -18.79 4.09
N PHE A 72 1.64 -17.71 4.89
CA PHE A 72 2.42 -16.47 4.75
C PHE A 72 3.90 -16.71 5.05
N SER A 73 4.21 -17.57 6.03
CA SER A 73 5.59 -17.91 6.40
C SER A 73 6.16 -19.11 5.63
N ASP A 74 5.46 -19.64 4.64
CA ASP A 74 5.98 -20.74 3.83
C ASP A 74 7.13 -20.20 2.98
N ARG A 75 8.23 -20.95 2.94
CA ARG A 75 9.41 -20.57 2.18
C ARG A 75 9.75 -21.66 1.17
N PRO A 76 10.20 -21.29 -0.04
CA PRO A 76 10.60 -22.26 -1.04
C PRO A 76 11.96 -22.87 -0.66
N ASP A 77 12.25 -24.06 -1.18
CA ASP A 77 13.53 -24.73 -0.97
C ASP A 77 14.72 -23.93 -1.54
N LYS A 78 14.45 -23.11 -2.58
CA LYS A 78 15.43 -22.20 -3.19
C LYS A 78 14.79 -20.84 -3.44
N PRO A 79 15.53 -19.72 -3.28
CA PRO A 79 14.97 -18.37 -3.37
C PRO A 79 14.18 -18.06 -4.66
N TRP A 80 14.59 -18.63 -5.79
CA TRP A 80 13.96 -18.39 -7.10
C TRP A 80 12.79 -19.31 -7.44
N LEU A 81 12.42 -20.25 -6.56
CA LEU A 81 11.40 -21.27 -6.85
C LEU A 81 10.00 -20.91 -6.36
N GLY A 82 9.82 -19.81 -5.63
CA GLY A 82 8.50 -19.49 -5.12
C GLY A 82 8.43 -18.22 -4.29
N VAL A 83 7.29 -18.09 -3.63
CA VAL A 83 6.93 -16.96 -2.77
C VAL A 83 7.80 -16.92 -1.54
N ASP A 84 8.53 -15.83 -1.32
CA ASP A 84 9.21 -15.60 -0.06
C ASP A 84 9.09 -14.13 0.36
N TYR A 85 8.14 -13.82 1.24
CA TYR A 85 7.96 -12.46 1.76
C TYR A 85 9.10 -12.00 2.70
N PHE A 86 9.98 -12.92 3.13
CA PHE A 86 11.03 -12.66 4.11
C PHE A 86 12.37 -12.32 3.45
N ASP A 87 12.55 -12.66 2.17
CA ASP A 87 13.76 -12.37 1.41
C ASP A 87 13.53 -11.21 0.43
N SER A 88 13.67 -9.98 0.93
CA SER A 88 13.53 -8.78 0.10
C SER A 88 14.67 -8.56 -0.91
N ARG A 89 15.71 -9.41 -0.90
CA ARG A 89 16.86 -9.27 -1.81
C ARG A 89 16.74 -10.18 -3.03
N ASN A 90 16.17 -11.37 -2.84
CA ASN A 90 16.10 -12.39 -3.88
C ASN A 90 14.67 -12.78 -4.25
N SER A 91 13.66 -12.26 -3.56
CA SER A 91 12.25 -12.50 -3.88
C SER A 91 11.57 -11.23 -4.36
N ASP A 92 10.89 -11.34 -5.49
CA ASP A 92 10.06 -10.25 -6.02
C ASP A 92 8.68 -10.21 -5.38
N TYR A 93 8.38 -11.05 -4.38
CA TYR A 93 7.06 -11.08 -3.73
C TYR A 93 6.86 -9.99 -2.66
N ASN A 94 7.92 -9.30 -2.23
CA ASN A 94 7.85 -8.07 -1.47
C ASN A 94 8.65 -6.98 -2.20
N VAL A 95 7.95 -6.12 -2.93
CA VAL A 95 8.50 -5.00 -3.68
C VAL A 95 8.53 -3.77 -2.78
N ASP A 96 9.71 -3.43 -2.29
CA ASP A 96 9.94 -2.22 -1.50
C ASP A 96 10.33 -1.06 -2.42
N LEU A 97 9.41 -0.11 -2.63
CA LEU A 97 9.63 1.07 -3.47
C LEU A 97 10.76 1.97 -2.96
N ALA A 98 11.03 1.95 -1.65
CA ALA A 98 12.07 2.78 -1.08
C ALA A 98 13.47 2.29 -1.49
N ASP A 99 13.63 0.99 -1.77
CA ASP A 99 14.87 0.42 -2.31
C ASP A 99 15.10 0.83 -3.78
N ALA A 100 14.02 1.08 -4.54
CA ALA A 100 14.09 1.53 -5.93
C ALA A 100 14.51 3.01 -6.08
N LEU A 101 14.22 3.84 -5.07
CA LEU A 101 14.42 5.30 -5.13
C LEU A 101 15.72 5.78 -4.48
N GLY A 102 16.38 4.95 -3.68
CA GLY A 102 17.65 5.34 -3.05
C GLY A 102 18.10 4.42 -1.92
N LYS A 103 19.33 4.65 -1.45
CA LYS A 103 19.94 3.88 -0.36
C LYS A 103 20.31 4.79 0.80
N PHE A 104 20.18 4.28 2.02
CA PHE A 104 20.60 4.94 3.26
C PHE A 104 20.04 6.38 3.39
N ARG A 105 20.92 7.39 3.44
CA ARG A 105 20.54 8.80 3.65
C ARG A 105 19.94 9.46 2.42
N ASP A 106 20.14 8.88 1.24
CA ASP A 106 19.65 9.45 -0.03
C ASP A 106 18.22 8.98 -0.34
N ARG A 107 17.66 8.11 0.50
CA ARG A 107 16.29 7.60 0.35
C ARG A 107 15.29 8.70 0.72
N PRO A 108 14.40 9.14 -0.20
CA PRO A 108 13.33 10.05 0.16
C PRO A 108 12.31 9.37 1.07
N SER A 109 11.53 10.15 1.81
CA SER A 109 10.28 9.65 2.40
C SER A 109 9.22 9.42 1.32
N LEU A 110 8.20 8.58 1.60
CA LEU A 110 7.05 8.40 0.70
C LEU A 110 6.43 9.75 0.32
N HIS A 111 6.24 10.63 1.31
CA HIS A 111 5.72 11.98 1.08
C HIS A 111 6.57 12.77 0.09
N GLN A 112 7.90 12.80 0.26
CA GLN A 112 8.79 13.52 -0.66
C GLN A 112 8.76 12.94 -2.07
N ALA A 113 8.84 11.61 -2.21
CA ALA A 113 8.79 10.94 -3.51
C ALA A 113 7.46 11.17 -4.23
N ALA A 114 6.34 11.04 -3.50
CA ALA A 114 4.99 11.21 -4.04
C ALA A 114 4.73 12.66 -4.47
N THR A 115 4.93 13.63 -3.57
CA THR A 115 4.60 15.04 -3.84
C THR A 115 5.38 15.62 -5.01
N LEU A 116 6.67 15.28 -5.13
CA LEU A 116 7.48 15.67 -6.30
C LEU A 116 7.04 14.97 -7.59
N SER A 117 6.37 13.82 -7.47
CA SER A 117 5.76 13.08 -8.58
C SER A 117 4.32 13.53 -8.87
N GLY A 118 3.87 14.66 -8.30
CA GLY A 118 2.49 15.14 -8.51
C GLY A 118 1.43 14.22 -7.89
N ILE A 119 1.80 13.38 -6.92
CA ILE A 119 0.92 12.43 -6.21
C ILE A 119 0.77 12.94 -4.77
N PRO A 120 -0.44 12.89 -4.17
CA PRO A 120 -0.59 13.25 -2.77
C PRO A 120 0.30 12.39 -1.87
N GLY A 121 1.10 13.04 -1.02
CA GLY A 121 1.80 12.37 0.07
C GLY A 121 0.94 12.39 1.33
N LYS A 122 1.57 12.59 2.50
CA LYS A 122 0.85 12.93 3.73
C LYS A 122 -0.04 14.17 3.54
N ILE A 123 -1.36 13.97 3.54
CA ILE A 123 -2.38 15.04 3.51
C ILE A 123 -2.74 15.35 4.96
N ASP A 124 -2.30 16.51 5.47
CA ASP A 124 -2.55 17.07 6.82
C ASP A 124 -3.05 16.07 7.88
N VAL A 125 -2.12 15.33 8.46
CA VAL A 125 -2.37 14.69 9.76
C VAL A 125 -2.34 15.82 10.78
N SER A 126 -3.45 16.06 11.46
CA SER A 126 -3.63 17.11 12.47
C SER A 126 -2.59 17.00 13.59
N GLY A 127 -1.36 17.51 13.41
CA GLY A 127 -0.27 17.70 14.39
C GLY A 127 0.15 16.52 15.28
N GLY A 128 -0.57 15.40 15.30
CA GLY A 128 -0.41 14.27 16.20
C GLY A 128 0.21 13.08 15.48
N SER A 129 1.04 12.32 16.21
CA SER A 129 1.54 11.05 15.71
C SER A 129 0.41 10.01 15.66
N VAL A 130 0.53 8.98 14.81
CA VAL A 130 -0.38 7.83 14.78
C VAL A 130 -0.54 7.21 16.19
N ALA A 131 0.53 7.22 16.99
CA ALA A 131 0.49 6.77 18.37
C ALA A 131 -0.47 7.60 19.25
N ASN A 132 -0.49 8.93 19.08
CA ASN A 132 -1.43 9.79 19.82
C ASN A 132 -2.88 9.53 19.36
N MET A 133 -3.11 9.43 18.05
CA MET A 133 -4.43 9.09 17.50
C MET A 133 -4.94 7.76 18.06
N TRP A 134 -4.06 6.77 18.17
CA TRP A 134 -4.39 5.47 18.74
C TRP A 134 -4.77 5.58 20.22
N LEU A 135 -3.99 6.31 21.02
CA LEU A 135 -4.27 6.54 22.44
C LEU A 135 -5.57 7.33 22.67
N GLU A 136 -5.94 8.19 21.72
CA GLU A 136 -7.19 8.95 21.70
C GLU A 136 -8.40 8.13 21.21
N GLY A 137 -8.20 6.87 20.81
CA GLY A 137 -9.27 6.01 20.29
C GLY A 137 -9.71 6.35 18.86
N ARG A 138 -8.90 7.10 18.11
CA ARG A 138 -9.20 7.60 16.76
C ARG A 138 -8.83 6.58 15.68
N LEU A 139 -9.22 5.32 15.88
CA LEU A 139 -8.92 4.24 14.93
C LEU A 139 -9.54 4.43 13.53
N PRO A 140 -10.79 4.92 13.38
CA PRO A 140 -11.34 5.22 12.05
C PRO A 140 -10.44 6.17 11.25
N GLU A 141 -9.94 7.21 11.88
CA GLU A 141 -9.07 8.21 11.23
C GLU A 141 -7.69 7.66 10.90
N ILE A 142 -7.19 6.70 11.69
CA ILE A 142 -5.96 5.95 11.34
C ILE A 142 -6.20 5.11 10.09
N VAL A 143 -7.38 4.46 9.96
CA VAL A 143 -7.73 3.68 8.77
C VAL A 143 -7.82 4.60 7.54
N GLU A 144 -8.54 5.72 7.64
CA GLU A 144 -8.65 6.74 6.57
C GLU A 144 -7.26 7.23 6.12
N TYR A 145 -6.37 7.52 7.07
CA TYR A 145 -4.99 7.90 6.78
C TYR A 145 -4.21 6.80 6.03
N ASN A 146 -4.36 5.53 6.43
CA ASN A 146 -3.70 4.41 5.75
C ASN A 146 -4.27 4.15 4.35
N GLU A 147 -5.56 4.43 4.11
CA GLU A 147 -6.15 4.36 2.78
C GLU A 147 -5.49 5.38 1.83
N PHE A 148 -5.20 6.60 2.30
CA PHE A 148 -4.45 7.57 1.52
C PHE A 148 -3.05 7.04 1.18
N ASP A 149 -2.30 6.55 2.18
CA ASP A 149 -0.96 6.01 1.97
C ASP A 149 -0.98 4.81 0.99
N ALA A 150 -2.07 4.01 0.96
CA ALA A 150 -2.26 2.94 -0.01
C ALA A 150 -2.42 3.45 -1.46
N PHE A 151 -3.26 4.47 -1.68
CA PHE A 151 -3.39 5.11 -3.00
C PHE A 151 -2.08 5.77 -3.45
N THR A 152 -1.42 6.50 -2.55
CA THR A 152 -0.11 7.10 -2.80
C THR A 152 0.92 6.05 -3.21
N THR A 153 0.97 4.93 -2.49
CA THR A 153 1.90 3.83 -2.77
C THR A 153 1.61 3.18 -4.12
N HIS A 154 0.34 2.95 -4.48
CA HIS A 154 -0.03 2.38 -5.79
C HIS A 154 0.36 3.32 -6.94
N LEU A 155 0.05 4.61 -6.84
CA LEU A 155 0.41 5.59 -7.87
C LEU A 155 1.92 5.75 -8.02
N LEU A 156 2.66 5.71 -6.91
CA LEU A 156 4.12 5.74 -6.95
C LEU A 156 4.70 4.44 -7.54
N TRP A 157 4.11 3.29 -7.24
CA TRP A 157 4.46 2.04 -7.88
C TRP A 157 4.25 2.12 -9.40
N ALA A 158 3.10 2.63 -9.86
CA ALA A 158 2.82 2.79 -11.28
C ALA A 158 3.87 3.69 -11.96
N ARG A 159 4.30 4.77 -11.28
CA ARG A 159 5.40 5.64 -11.74
C ARG A 159 6.73 4.90 -11.87
N VAL A 160 7.11 4.11 -10.86
CA VAL A 160 8.35 3.32 -10.86
C VAL A 160 8.29 2.21 -11.92
N ALA A 161 7.13 1.58 -12.10
CA ALA A 161 6.90 0.56 -13.12
C ALA A 161 6.98 1.15 -14.54
N HIS A 162 6.45 2.36 -14.74
CA HIS A 162 6.59 3.10 -15.99
C HIS A 162 8.06 3.47 -16.26
N PHE A 163 8.75 4.05 -15.28
CA PHE A 163 10.18 4.39 -15.40
C PHE A 163 11.06 3.18 -15.74
N SER A 164 10.74 2.00 -15.19
CA SER A 164 11.48 0.76 -15.47
C SER A 164 11.05 0.05 -16.76
N GLY A 165 10.07 0.57 -17.50
CA GLY A 165 9.56 0.01 -18.74
C GLY A 165 8.62 -1.20 -18.56
N LEU A 166 8.19 -1.50 -17.33
CA LEU A 166 7.17 -2.52 -17.05
C LEU A 166 5.78 -2.06 -17.50
N LEU A 167 5.49 -0.76 -17.42
CA LEU A 167 4.30 -0.14 -18.00
C LEU A 167 4.71 0.71 -19.20
N SER A 168 3.99 0.58 -20.31
CA SER A 168 4.04 1.55 -21.41
C SER A 168 3.38 2.87 -21.00
N ASP A 169 3.53 3.91 -21.82
CA ASP A 169 2.83 5.19 -21.61
C ASP A 169 1.31 4.98 -21.48
N ASP A 170 0.70 4.25 -22.42
CA ASP A 170 -0.74 3.96 -22.38
C ASP A 170 -1.15 3.16 -21.12
N ALA A 171 -0.34 2.17 -20.71
CA ALA A 171 -0.64 1.37 -19.53
C ALA A 171 -0.51 2.18 -18.24
N TYR A 172 0.49 3.06 -18.17
CA TYR A 172 0.68 3.96 -17.04
C TYR A 172 -0.46 4.98 -16.91
N LEU A 173 -0.91 5.54 -18.03
CA LEU A 173 -2.08 6.43 -18.06
C LEU A 173 -3.34 5.67 -17.64
N ARG A 174 -3.53 4.43 -18.13
CA ARG A 174 -4.69 3.60 -17.75
C ARG A 174 -4.70 3.29 -16.26
N GLU A 175 -3.56 2.96 -15.65
CA GLU A 175 -3.48 2.74 -14.20
C GLU A 175 -3.91 3.97 -13.39
N GLN A 176 -3.54 5.17 -13.83
CA GLN A 176 -4.00 6.40 -13.17
C GLN A 176 -5.52 6.60 -13.32
N THR A 177 -6.07 6.29 -14.51
CA THR A 177 -7.53 6.31 -14.72
C THR A 177 -8.25 5.33 -13.80
N LEU A 178 -7.75 4.09 -13.67
CA LEU A 178 -8.35 3.08 -12.79
C LEU A 178 -8.33 3.49 -11.32
N VAL A 179 -7.29 4.20 -10.87
CA VAL A 179 -7.24 4.75 -9.50
C VAL A 179 -8.28 5.86 -9.33
N ARG A 180 -8.48 6.73 -10.32
CA ARG A 180 -9.53 7.77 -10.29
C ARG A 180 -10.92 7.14 -10.24
N GLU A 181 -11.19 6.16 -11.10
CA GLU A 181 -12.44 5.40 -11.11
C GLU A 181 -12.70 4.75 -9.73
N LEU A 182 -11.70 4.11 -9.13
CA LEU A 182 -11.83 3.53 -7.79
C LEU A 182 -12.08 4.60 -6.70
N LEU A 183 -11.41 5.75 -6.75
CA LEU A 183 -11.65 6.85 -5.80
C LEU A 183 -13.09 7.35 -5.92
N GLU A 184 -13.59 7.57 -7.13
CA GLU A 184 -14.98 7.99 -7.38
C GLU A 184 -15.99 6.95 -6.86
N GLU A 185 -15.75 5.66 -7.09
CA GLU A 185 -16.58 4.57 -6.58
C GLU A 185 -16.62 4.53 -5.04
N GLU A 186 -15.46 4.65 -4.38
CA GLU A 186 -15.36 4.61 -2.92
C GLU A 186 -15.98 5.86 -2.27
N ILE A 187 -15.81 7.05 -2.89
CA ILE A 187 -16.47 8.30 -2.46
C ILE A 187 -17.99 8.13 -2.57
N ALA A 188 -18.49 7.64 -3.70
CA ALA A 188 -19.92 7.38 -3.90
C ALA A 188 -20.47 6.32 -2.93
N ALA A 189 -19.63 5.39 -2.46
CA ALA A 189 -19.95 4.41 -1.43
C ALA A 189 -19.88 4.96 0.00
N GLY A 190 -19.53 6.23 0.19
CA GLY A 190 -19.58 6.94 1.47
C GLY A 190 -18.22 7.27 2.10
N LYS A 191 -17.09 6.98 1.42
CA LYS A 191 -15.75 7.36 1.89
C LYS A 191 -15.40 8.81 1.53
N ALA A 192 -16.17 9.75 2.09
CA ALA A 192 -16.06 11.17 1.79
C ALA A 192 -14.66 11.78 2.10
N HIS A 193 -13.88 11.18 3.01
CA HIS A 193 -12.51 11.62 3.27
C HIS A 193 -11.62 11.56 2.03
N LEU A 194 -11.89 10.64 1.09
CA LEU A 194 -11.12 10.50 -0.17
C LEU A 194 -11.28 11.69 -1.13
N GLU A 195 -12.32 12.52 -0.98
CA GLU A 195 -12.46 13.77 -1.78
C GLU A 195 -11.21 14.65 -1.64
N ARG A 196 -10.67 14.75 -0.43
CA ARG A 196 -9.44 15.51 -0.16
C ARG A 196 -8.22 14.94 -0.88
N PHE A 197 -8.20 13.63 -1.12
CA PHE A 197 -7.13 13.00 -1.89
C PHE A 197 -7.20 13.42 -3.36
N VAL A 198 -8.41 13.40 -3.95
CA VAL A 198 -8.65 13.82 -5.33
C VAL A 198 -8.28 15.30 -5.52
N ASP A 199 -8.77 16.18 -4.64
CA ASP A 199 -8.48 17.62 -4.70
C ASP A 199 -6.98 17.90 -4.64
N GLU A 200 -6.27 17.26 -3.72
CA GLU A 200 -4.83 17.43 -3.57
C GLU A 200 -4.06 16.84 -4.77
N TRP A 201 -4.56 15.76 -5.35
CA TRP A 201 -3.94 15.12 -6.51
C TRP A 201 -4.01 16.04 -7.72
N GLU A 202 -5.17 16.62 -8.01
CA GLU A 202 -5.36 17.59 -9.09
C GLU A 202 -4.48 18.83 -8.89
N ARG A 203 -4.49 19.40 -7.68
CA ARG A 203 -3.66 20.56 -7.34
C ARG A 203 -2.17 20.29 -7.55
N LEU A 204 -1.67 19.12 -7.14
CA LEU A 204 -0.27 18.74 -7.29
C LEU A 204 0.10 18.46 -8.75
N GLN A 205 -0.78 17.84 -9.54
CA GLN A 205 -0.56 17.65 -10.97
C GLN A 205 -0.44 18.99 -11.69
N ASP A 206 -1.31 19.96 -11.38
CA ASP A 206 -1.23 21.30 -11.94
C ASP A 206 0.08 22.02 -11.57
N LEU A 207 0.45 21.99 -10.29
CA LEU A 207 1.67 22.65 -9.81
C LEU A 207 2.96 22.05 -10.38
N THR A 208 2.95 20.76 -10.69
CA THR A 208 4.12 20.05 -11.20
C THR A 208 4.14 19.94 -12.73
N GLY A 209 3.10 20.45 -13.42
CA GLY A 209 2.98 20.34 -14.88
C GLY A 209 2.72 18.92 -15.36
N GLN A 210 2.03 18.11 -14.55
CA GLN A 210 1.73 16.70 -14.77
C GLN A 210 0.23 16.43 -14.93
N SER A 211 -0.54 17.48 -15.19
CA SER A 211 -1.96 17.36 -15.57
C SER A 211 -2.05 16.58 -16.88
N LEU A 212 -3.00 15.66 -16.93
CA LEU A 212 -3.30 14.84 -18.10
C LEU A 212 -3.91 15.67 -19.24
#